data_AF-A0AAV4NCT7-F1
#
_entry.id   AF-A0AAV4NCT7-F1
#
_cell.length_a   1.000
_cell.length_b   1.000
_cell.length_c   1.000
_cell.angle_alpha   90.00
_cell.angle_beta   90.00
_cell.angle_gamma   90.00
#
_symmetry.space_group_name_H-M   'P 1'
#
loop_
_entity.id
_entity.type
_entity.pdbx_description
1 polymer ?
#
loop_
_entity_poly.entity_id
_entity_poly.type
_entity_poly.pdbx_seq_one_letter_code
_entity_poly.pdbx_strand_id
1 'polypeptide(L)'
;MIGFMCIRTAQGWIAALTLIQEFIIIFSLSMFMLVNTLLSLTERSDHKPWFDLLQCVPVAPRSEAVASFRLATRDDSRAKYLFKIGISLTPCCPLIDSKDEMDSQHLFFCPALYPEGVCGRYWQTREWANAEFFSFLCFVLYALCILTAFACHWKNTFG
;
A
#
# COMPACT_ATOMS: atom_id res chain seq x y z
N MET A 1 8.00 51.28 -45.19
CA MET A 1 8.39 50.06 -44.46
C MET A 1 7.69 49.96 -43.10
N ILE A 2 6.34 49.97 -43.07
CA ILE A 2 5.55 49.90 -41.81
C ILE A 2 4.77 48.56 -41.70
N GLY A 3 4.55 47.86 -42.83
CA GLY A 3 3.78 46.61 -42.86
C GLY A 3 4.48 45.36 -42.29
N PHE A 4 5.80 45.37 -42.12
CA PHE A 4 6.55 44.18 -41.62
C PHE A 4 6.59 44.07 -40.09
N MET A 5 6.38 45.16 -39.34
CA MET A 5 6.42 45.14 -37.87
C MET A 5 5.10 44.63 -37.24
N CYS A 6 3.97 44.71 -37.94
CA CYS A 6 2.66 44.27 -37.44
C CYS A 6 2.44 42.75 -37.58
N ILE A 7 3.11 42.10 -38.54
CA ILE A 7 2.95 40.66 -38.81
C ILE A 7 3.65 39.81 -37.74
N ARG A 8 4.79 40.26 -37.22
CA ARG A 8 5.53 39.53 -36.16
C ARG A 8 4.79 39.52 -34.81
N THR A 9 4.05 40.58 -34.48
CA THR A 9 3.23 40.61 -33.27
C THR A 9 2.00 39.73 -33.44
N ALA A 10 1.30 39.81 -34.58
CA ALA A 10 0.14 38.97 -34.89
C ALA A 10 0.47 37.47 -34.88
N GLN A 11 1.61 37.05 -35.44
CA GLN A 11 2.07 35.65 -35.38
C GLN A 11 2.37 35.19 -33.94
N GLY A 12 2.93 36.07 -33.10
CA GLY A 12 3.15 35.77 -31.68
C GLY A 12 1.86 35.60 -30.89
N TRP A 13 0.85 36.43 -31.14
CA TRP A 13 -0.47 36.32 -30.51
C TRP A 13 -1.21 35.05 -30.94
N ILE A 14 -1.14 34.67 -32.23
CA ILE A 14 -1.73 33.43 -32.72
C ILE A 14 -1.06 32.22 -32.04
N ALA A 15 0.27 32.19 -31.95
CA ALA A 15 1.00 31.13 -31.27
C ALA A 15 0.68 31.04 -29.76
N ALA A 16 0.52 32.18 -29.08
CA ALA A 16 0.10 32.22 -27.68
C ALA A 16 -1.32 31.69 -27.49
N LEU A 17 -2.25 32.07 -28.38
CA LEU A 17 -3.63 31.58 -28.35
C LEU A 17 -3.72 30.08 -28.64
N THR A 18 -2.91 29.54 -29.55
CA THR A 18 -2.87 28.09 -29.80
C THR A 18 -2.32 27.32 -28.61
N LEU A 19 -1.27 27.82 -27.94
CA LEU A 19 -0.72 27.18 -26.74
C LEU A 19 -1.71 27.21 -25.56
N ILE A 20 -2.44 28.30 -25.39
CA ILE A 20 -3.50 28.40 -24.38
C ILE A 20 -4.62 27.39 -24.69
N GLN A 21 -5.02 27.29 -25.95
CA GLN A 21 -6.05 26.34 -26.38
C GLN A 21 -5.62 24.89 -26.17
N GLU A 22 -4.38 24.54 -26.51
CA GLU A 22 -3.81 23.21 -26.26
C GLU A 22 -3.73 22.90 -24.77
N PHE A 23 -3.32 23.86 -23.94
CA PHE A 23 -3.28 23.68 -22.49
C PHE A 23 -4.68 23.45 -21.90
N ILE A 24 -5.68 24.21 -22.35
CA ILE A 24 -7.08 24.03 -21.94
C ILE A 24 -7.58 22.62 -22.34
N ILE A 25 -7.26 22.16 -23.54
CA ILE A 25 -7.65 20.83 -24.02
C ILE A 25 -6.99 19.73 -23.18
N ILE A 26 -5.68 19.82 -22.92
CA ILE A 26 -4.93 18.85 -22.11
C ILE A 26 -5.48 18.82 -20.67
N PHE A 27 -5.72 19.98 -20.08
CA PHE A 27 -6.31 20.08 -18.74
C PHE A 27 -7.73 19.48 -18.69
N SER A 28 -8.54 19.75 -19.71
CA SER A 28 -9.91 19.21 -19.80
C SER A 28 -9.93 17.70 -20.01
N LEU A 29 -9.07 17.17 -20.89
CA LEU A 29 -8.94 15.73 -21.12
C LEU A 29 -8.40 15.00 -19.89
N SER A 30 -7.41 15.58 -19.19
CA SER A 30 -6.88 14.98 -17.96
C SER A 30 -7.90 14.97 -16.82
N MET A 31 -8.67 16.05 -16.64
CA MET A 31 -9.80 16.09 -15.71
C MET A 31 -10.89 15.08 -16.10
N PHE A 32 -11.26 14.99 -17.38
CA PHE A 32 -12.24 14.02 -17.85
C PHE A 32 -11.77 12.57 -17.61
N MET A 33 -10.51 12.25 -17.90
CA MET A 33 -9.94 10.93 -17.63
C MET A 33 -9.90 10.64 -16.12
N LEU A 34 -9.55 11.63 -15.30
CA LEU A 34 -9.58 11.50 -13.83
C LEU A 34 -10.99 11.21 -13.33
N VAL A 35 -11.99 11.96 -13.78
CA VAL A 35 -13.40 11.78 -13.37
C VAL A 35 -13.93 10.42 -13.81
N ASN A 36 -13.67 9.98 -15.04
CA ASN A 36 -14.09 8.66 -15.50
C ASN A 36 -13.38 7.53 -14.76
N THR A 37 -12.09 7.71 -14.45
CA THR A 37 -11.34 6.74 -13.65
C THR A 37 -11.95 6.63 -12.26
N LEU A 38 -12.20 7.76 -11.59
CA LEU A 38 -12.84 7.79 -10.28
C LEU A 38 -14.24 7.17 -10.32
N LEU A 39 -15.06 7.52 -11.32
CA LEU A 39 -16.40 6.95 -11.49
C LEU A 39 -16.34 5.43 -11.67
N SER A 40 -15.43 4.93 -12.51
CA SER A 40 -15.25 3.50 -12.75
C SER A 40 -14.75 2.76 -11.50
N LEU A 41 -13.92 3.41 -10.68
CA LEU A 41 -13.47 2.85 -9.42
C LEU A 41 -14.61 2.78 -8.41
N THR A 42 -15.40 3.86 -8.32
CA THR A 42 -16.60 3.94 -7.48
C THR A 42 -17.60 2.86 -7.84
N GLU A 43 -17.96 2.71 -9.12
CA GLU A 43 -18.90 1.68 -9.59
C GLU A 43 -18.41 0.25 -9.28
N ARG A 44 -17.11 0.01 -9.43
CA ARG A 44 -16.47 -1.27 -9.08
C ARG A 44 -16.37 -1.51 -7.57
N SER A 45 -16.52 -0.48 -6.75
CA SER A 45 -16.46 -0.59 -5.29
C SER A 45 -17.82 -0.51 -4.62
N ASP A 46 -18.85 0.02 -5.28
CA ASP A 46 -20.18 0.34 -4.72
C ASP A 46 -20.89 -0.86 -4.08
N HIS A 47 -20.64 -2.06 -4.60
CA HIS A 47 -21.24 -3.32 -4.12
C HIS A 47 -20.40 -4.03 -3.05
N LYS A 48 -19.27 -3.44 -2.62
CA LYS A 48 -18.38 -4.10 -1.66
C LYS A 48 -18.74 -3.69 -0.24
N PRO A 49 -18.77 -4.64 0.72
CA PRO A 49 -19.17 -4.36 2.10
C PRO A 49 -18.25 -3.37 2.82
N TRP A 50 -17.05 -3.11 2.30
CA TRP A 50 -16.12 -2.12 2.83
C TRP A 50 -16.31 -0.72 2.27
N PHE A 51 -17.14 -0.54 1.23
CA PHE A 51 -17.34 0.76 0.60
C PHE A 51 -18.03 1.75 1.55
N ASP A 52 -19.06 1.29 2.27
CA ASP A 52 -19.71 2.08 3.33
C ASP A 52 -18.73 2.48 4.45
N LEU A 53 -17.75 1.61 4.73
CA LEU A 53 -16.71 1.87 5.73
C LEU A 53 -15.71 2.96 5.30
N LEU A 54 -15.66 3.33 4.01
CA LEU A 54 -14.85 4.47 3.56
C LEU A 54 -15.31 5.78 4.19
N GLN A 55 -16.60 5.92 4.47
CA GLN A 55 -17.13 7.11 5.15
C GLN A 55 -16.63 7.24 6.60
N CYS A 56 -16.23 6.12 7.20
CA CYS A 56 -15.66 6.08 8.54
C CYS A 56 -14.15 6.35 8.58
N VAL A 57 -13.50 6.52 7.42
CA VAL A 57 -12.05 6.80 7.37
C VAL A 57 -11.82 8.30 7.60
N PRO A 58 -11.04 8.68 8.62
CA PRO A 58 -10.77 10.09 8.89
C PRO A 58 -9.90 10.71 7.79
N VAL A 59 -10.10 12.00 7.54
CA VAL A 59 -9.20 12.82 6.72
C VAL A 59 -7.93 13.09 7.55
N ALA A 60 -7.00 12.15 7.48
CA ALA A 60 -5.78 12.09 8.28
C ALA A 60 -4.56 11.78 7.39
N PRO A 61 -3.32 11.87 7.91
CA PRO A 61 -2.15 11.38 7.19
C PRO A 61 -2.35 9.94 6.71
N ARG A 62 -1.76 9.59 5.56
CA ARG A 62 -1.94 8.28 4.91
C ARG A 62 -1.79 7.10 5.86
N SER A 63 -0.80 7.14 6.76
CA SER A 63 -0.53 6.06 7.71
C SER A 63 -1.70 5.82 8.66
N GLU A 64 -2.34 6.89 9.13
CA GLU A 64 -3.47 6.86 10.05
C GLU A 64 -4.75 6.41 9.32
N ALA A 65 -5.06 7.05 8.19
CA ALA A 65 -6.23 6.69 7.37
C ALA A 65 -6.19 5.21 6.93
N VAL A 66 -5.01 4.70 6.54
CA VAL A 66 -4.84 3.28 6.19
C VAL A 66 -5.05 2.37 7.41
N ALA A 67 -4.46 2.71 8.56
CA ALA A 67 -4.63 1.91 9.78
C ALA A 67 -6.10 1.87 10.21
N SER A 68 -6.78 3.02 10.25
CA SER A 68 -8.21 3.11 10.57
C SER A 68 -9.08 2.31 9.60
N PHE A 69 -8.85 2.44 8.29
CA PHE A 69 -9.60 1.68 7.29
C PHE A 69 -9.44 0.17 7.47
N ARG A 70 -8.19 -0.30 7.67
CA ARG A 70 -7.86 -1.72 7.85
C ARG A 70 -8.44 -2.30 9.14
N LEU A 71 -8.44 -1.52 10.21
CA LEU A 71 -9.05 -1.91 11.48
C LEU A 71 -10.58 -1.93 11.40
N ALA A 72 -11.19 -0.96 10.70
CA ALA A 72 -12.64 -0.88 10.51
C ALA A 72 -13.18 -2.04 9.67
N THR A 73 -12.42 -2.47 8.66
CA THR A 73 -12.80 -3.63 7.84
C THR A 73 -12.67 -4.98 8.57
N ARG A 74 -12.15 -5.02 9.81
CA ARG A 74 -11.91 -6.24 10.62
C ARG A 74 -11.10 -7.33 9.92
N ASP A 75 -10.54 -7.05 8.76
CA ASP A 75 -9.93 -8.04 7.86
C ASP A 75 -8.43 -8.21 8.11
N ASP A 76 -7.84 -7.40 9.00
CA ASP A 76 -6.39 -7.24 9.12
C ASP A 76 -5.80 -7.82 10.42
N SER A 77 -6.50 -8.74 11.09
CA SER A 77 -5.86 -9.60 12.08
C SER A 77 -4.88 -10.53 11.35
N ARG A 78 -3.66 -10.04 11.11
CA ARG A 78 -2.67 -10.72 10.25
C ARG A 78 -2.39 -12.14 10.74
N ALA A 79 -2.41 -12.41 12.05
CA ALA A 79 -2.27 -13.75 12.60
C ALA A 79 -3.37 -14.70 12.10
N LYS A 80 -4.62 -14.25 12.08
CA LYS A 80 -5.78 -15.00 11.56
C LYS A 80 -5.69 -15.22 10.05
N TYR A 81 -5.27 -14.21 9.31
CA TYR A 81 -5.05 -14.33 7.87
C TYR A 81 -3.91 -15.32 7.57
N LEU A 82 -2.76 -15.19 8.24
CA LEU A 82 -1.61 -16.08 8.12
C LEU A 82 -1.96 -17.53 8.49
N PHE A 83 -2.78 -17.71 9.53
CA PHE A 83 -3.31 -19.02 9.91
C PHE A 83 -4.21 -19.59 8.81
N LYS A 84 -5.12 -18.78 8.25
CA LYS A 84 -6.02 -19.20 7.17
C LYS A 84 -5.28 -19.63 5.90
N ILE A 85 -4.13 -19.02 5.60
CA ILE A 85 -3.27 -19.41 4.46
C ILE A 85 -2.20 -20.46 4.83
N GLY A 86 -2.21 -20.96 6.08
CA GLY A 86 -1.34 -22.04 6.53
C GLY A 86 0.12 -21.65 6.79
N ILE A 87 0.44 -20.36 6.86
CA ILE A 87 1.79 -19.89 7.18
C ILE A 87 2.00 -19.82 8.69
N SER A 88 1.00 -19.35 9.44
CA SER A 88 1.05 -19.37 10.91
C SER A 88 0.46 -20.66 11.45
N LEU A 89 1.08 -21.21 12.50
CA LEU A 89 0.57 -22.37 13.23
C LEU A 89 -0.64 -22.02 14.12
N THR A 90 -0.79 -20.73 14.49
CA THR A 90 -1.86 -20.27 15.40
C THR A 90 -2.45 -18.93 14.93
N PRO A 91 -3.76 -18.70 15.19
CA PRO A 91 -4.40 -17.40 14.98
C PRO A 91 -4.20 -16.44 16.18
N CYS A 92 -3.52 -16.89 17.23
CA CYS A 92 -3.34 -16.16 18.48
C CYS A 92 -2.35 -15.02 18.32
N CYS A 93 -2.35 -14.11 19.30
CA CYS A 93 -1.31 -13.10 19.43
C CYS A 93 0.08 -13.76 19.46
N PRO A 94 1.02 -13.38 18.58
CA PRO A 94 2.37 -13.92 18.63
C PRO A 94 3.30 -13.08 19.53
N LEU A 95 2.88 -11.88 19.92
CA LEU A 95 3.65 -10.97 20.79
C LEU A 95 3.56 -11.38 22.26
N ILE A 96 2.50 -12.09 22.63
CA ILE A 96 2.22 -12.56 23.98
C ILE A 96 1.77 -14.00 23.81
N ASP A 97 2.22 -14.91 24.67
CA ASP A 97 1.69 -16.28 24.74
C ASP A 97 0.26 -16.32 25.33
N SER A 98 -0.58 -15.39 24.90
CA SER A 98 -1.99 -15.35 25.18
C SER A 98 -2.71 -16.21 24.15
N LYS A 99 -3.69 -16.99 24.60
CA LYS A 99 -4.58 -17.75 23.72
C LYS A 99 -5.64 -16.88 23.03
N ASP A 100 -5.55 -15.57 23.18
CA ASP A 100 -6.47 -14.62 22.59
C ASP A 100 -6.13 -14.42 21.12
N GLU A 101 -7.18 -14.39 20.28
CA GLU A 101 -7.04 -14.02 18.88
C GLU A 101 -6.54 -12.57 18.77
N MET A 102 -5.60 -12.33 17.86
CA MET A 102 -5.08 -10.98 17.58
C MET A 102 -6.10 -10.16 16.80
N ASP A 103 -7.23 -9.82 17.41
CA ASP A 103 -8.26 -8.96 16.82
C ASP A 103 -7.99 -7.47 17.10
N SER A 104 -8.86 -6.59 16.57
CA SER A 104 -8.70 -5.15 16.77
C SER A 104 -8.88 -4.72 18.24
N GLN A 105 -9.62 -5.49 19.04
CA GLN A 105 -9.78 -5.22 20.47
C GLN A 105 -8.52 -5.64 21.23
N HIS A 106 -7.99 -6.84 20.97
CA HIS A 106 -6.74 -7.32 21.52
C HIS A 106 -5.59 -6.38 21.15
N LEU A 107 -5.50 -5.90 19.90
CA LEU A 107 -4.48 -4.93 19.48
C LEU A 107 -4.48 -3.67 20.36
N PHE A 108 -5.66 -3.21 20.78
CA PHE A 108 -5.81 -2.04 21.63
C PHE A 108 -5.29 -2.29 23.06
N PHE A 109 -5.54 -3.48 23.60
CA PHE A 109 -5.20 -3.83 24.99
C PHE A 109 -3.90 -4.62 25.13
N CYS A 110 -3.24 -4.98 24.03
CA CYS A 110 -2.06 -5.80 24.02
C CYS A 110 -0.93 -5.15 24.84
N PRO A 111 -0.50 -5.75 25.97
CA PRO A 111 0.56 -5.17 26.81
C PRO A 111 1.95 -5.23 26.18
N ALA A 112 2.17 -6.05 25.14
CA ALA A 112 3.45 -6.12 24.44
C ALA A 112 3.70 -4.92 23.50
N LEU A 113 2.65 -4.14 23.19
CA LEU A 113 2.77 -2.95 22.35
C LEU A 113 2.92 -1.71 23.21
N TYR A 114 3.71 -0.75 22.71
CA TYR A 114 3.86 0.52 23.39
C TYR A 114 2.50 1.25 23.51
N PRO A 115 2.28 2.00 24.60
CA PRO A 115 1.05 2.75 24.83
C PRO A 115 0.96 3.96 23.89
N GLU A 116 0.67 3.69 22.63
CA GLU A 116 0.33 4.66 21.60
C GLU A 116 -1.15 4.58 21.25
N GLY A 117 -1.58 5.48 20.36
CA GLY A 117 -2.88 5.38 19.71
C GLY A 117 -3.01 4.10 18.88
N VAL A 118 -4.24 3.76 18.52
CA VAL A 118 -4.59 2.52 17.79
C VAL A 118 -3.76 2.37 16.51
N CYS A 119 -3.55 3.48 15.79
CA CYS A 119 -2.76 3.49 14.56
C CYS A 119 -1.28 3.19 14.81
N GLY A 120 -0.69 3.69 15.90
CA GLY A 120 0.70 3.39 16.27
C GLY A 120 0.88 1.90 16.61
N ARG A 121 -0.01 1.36 17.45
CA ARG A 121 -0.06 -0.07 17.80
C ARG A 121 -0.23 -0.98 16.57
N TYR A 122 -1.05 -0.56 15.61
CA TYR A 122 -1.21 -1.24 14.32
C TYR A 122 0.11 -1.33 13.54
N TRP A 123 0.80 -0.20 13.38
CA TRP A 123 2.07 -0.17 12.64
C TRP A 123 3.17 -0.94 13.35
N GLN A 124 3.27 -0.86 14.68
CA GLN A 124 4.22 -1.67 15.47
C GLN A 124 4.01 -3.17 15.27
N THR A 125 2.76 -3.64 15.30
CA THR A 125 2.45 -5.05 15.07
C THR A 125 2.82 -5.48 13.65
N ARG A 126 2.64 -4.57 12.68
CA ARG A 126 3.00 -4.80 11.28
C ARG A 126 4.50 -4.86 11.06
N GLU A 127 5.26 -4.00 11.74
CA GLU A 127 6.72 -4.00 11.73
C GLU A 127 7.28 -5.29 12.31
N TRP A 128 6.77 -5.72 13.48
CA TRP A 128 7.15 -6.99 14.09
C TRP A 128 6.88 -8.18 13.15
N ALA A 129 5.68 -8.24 12.57
CA ALA A 129 5.31 -9.32 11.65
C ALA A 129 6.17 -9.32 10.37
N ASN A 130 6.63 -8.16 9.91
CA ASN A 130 7.56 -8.10 8.78
C ASN A 130 8.94 -8.63 9.17
N ALA A 131 9.42 -8.34 10.39
CA ALA A 131 10.71 -8.84 10.87
C ALA A 131 10.76 -10.38 10.91
N GLU A 132 9.69 -11.04 11.36
CA GLU A 132 9.56 -12.50 11.35
C GLU A 132 9.64 -13.08 9.92
N PHE A 133 8.94 -12.47 8.96
CA PHE A 133 8.99 -12.88 7.57
C PHE A 133 10.37 -12.66 6.92
N PHE A 134 11.01 -11.53 7.23
CA PHE A 134 12.35 -11.24 6.73
C PHE A 134 13.37 -12.24 7.28
N SER A 135 13.26 -12.65 8.56
CA SER A 135 14.08 -13.70 9.14
C SER A 135 13.91 -15.03 8.39
N PHE A 136 12.67 -15.45 8.13
CA PHE A 136 12.40 -16.69 7.40
C PHE A 136 12.95 -16.66 5.96
N LEU A 137 12.75 -15.56 5.22
CA LEU A 137 13.34 -15.38 3.90
C LEU A 137 14.86 -15.43 3.94
N CYS A 138 15.47 -14.80 4.93
CA CYS A 138 16.92 -14.80 5.09
C CYS A 138 17.46 -16.21 5.36
N PHE A 139 16.77 -17.00 6.18
CA PHE A 139 17.10 -18.42 6.41
C PHE A 139 16.99 -19.26 5.14
N VAL A 140 15.91 -19.09 4.36
CA VAL A 140 15.72 -19.83 3.10
C VAL A 140 16.80 -19.46 2.09
N LEU A 141 17.11 -18.17 1.93
CA LEU A 141 18.16 -17.70 1.05
C LEU A 141 19.54 -18.21 1.48
N TYR A 142 19.82 -18.21 2.79
CA TYR A 142 21.05 -18.75 3.35
C TYR A 142 21.19 -20.26 3.10
N ALA A 143 20.13 -21.03 3.31
CA ALA A 143 20.12 -22.48 3.04
C ALA A 143 20.31 -22.79 1.55
N LEU A 144 19.68 -22.03 0.66
CA LEU A 144 19.91 -22.14 -0.80
C LEU A 144 21.36 -21.81 -1.17
N CYS A 145 21.96 -20.80 -0.55
CA CYS A 145 23.38 -20.48 -0.71
C CYS A 145 24.28 -21.64 -0.25
N ILE A 146 23.99 -22.28 0.88
CA ILE A 146 24.75 -23.45 1.35
C ILE A 146 24.61 -24.62 0.36
N LEU A 147 23.39 -24.94 -0.06
CA LEU A 147 23.13 -26.04 -0.99
C LEU A 147 23.82 -25.85 -2.34
N THR A 148 23.82 -24.63 -2.87
CA THR A 148 24.53 -24.30 -4.12
C THR A 148 26.05 -24.35 -3.94
N ALA A 149 26.58 -23.92 -2.79
CA ALA A 149 28.01 -24.05 -2.47
C ALA A 149 28.44 -25.53 -2.36
N PHE A 150 27.64 -26.38 -1.71
CA PHE A 150 27.88 -27.82 -1.63
C PHE A 150 27.79 -28.49 -3.01
N ALA A 151 26.81 -28.12 -3.84
CA ALA A 151 26.69 -28.63 -5.20
C ALA A 151 27.92 -28.26 -6.06
N CYS A 152 28.45 -27.04 -5.89
CA CYS A 152 29.65 -26.59 -6.59
C CYS A 152 30.91 -27.33 -6.09
N HIS A 153 31.07 -27.49 -4.77
CA HIS A 153 32.19 -28.24 -4.20
C HIS A 153 32.15 -29.72 -4.61
N TRP A 154 31.00 -30.36 -4.59
CA TRP A 154 30.82 -31.75 -5.01
C TRP A 154 31.22 -31.95 -6.48
N LYS A 155 30.78 -31.05 -7.37
CA LYS A 155 31.11 -31.08 -8.80
C LYS A 155 32.61 -30.89 -9.08
N ASN A 156 33.33 -30.15 -8.23
CA ASN A 156 34.78 -29.94 -8.37
C ASN A 156 35.63 -31.06 -7.74
N THR A 157 35.06 -31.89 -6.86
CA THR A 157 35.81 -32.93 -6.13
C THR A 157 35.61 -34.32 -6.72
N PHE A 158 34.46 -34.56 -7.36
CA PHE A 158 34.07 -35.87 -7.90
C PHE A 158 33.66 -35.83 -9.39
N GLY A 159 33.81 -34.70 -10.07
CA GLY A 159 33.52 -34.51 -11.48
C GLY A 159 34.78 -34.44 -12.35
#